data_AF-A0A8H6X2F9-F1
#
_entry.id   AF-A0A8H6X2F9-F1
#
_cell.length_a   1.000
_cell.length_b   1.000
_cell.length_c   1.000
_cell.angle_alpha   90.00
_cell.angle_beta   90.00
_cell.angle_gamma   90.00
#
_symmetry.space_group_name_H-M   'P 1'
#
loop_
_entity.id
_entity.type
_entity.pdbx_description
1 polymer ?
#
loop_
_entity_poly.entity_id
_entity_poly.type
_entity_poly.pdbx_seq_one_letter_code
_entity_poly.pdbx_strand_id
1 'polypeptide(L)'
;MLFRLSEWNAFAKLRMHTTTTLGLFSTSTTVIGRELRSFAATTQAEYKTVELQGEMASRARRGARKKAAGQPPGPPPPPAVSKGKFLNLLTYKFHALGDYVRTIMLFGTTDSFSTQIGELAHRLVKRLYGRTNKRNAIKQIARLERRHTRIHRAKQAATDPRNRAKASKFSDHDGSVYTGLDAHHCMSRLHRKPTHIMKFVQTNAHDPAKKNFIPKLKDHLLSRLLGRDFDGDEAEYTTDQRNTVRIIQHNIYEVQTLRINFTTYDMRRDQDTINPHTQPNVMVLSPETSANAHPFWYARVLGIFHLEVIHTGANSRSGAVQHLEFLWVRWYGTEPGYRSGFKAARLPKIGFVPDTDEFAFGFLDPSLVLRGCHILPAFAAGRTSALLTVPSGTITAARLKGESQDWENYYVIIWVDRDMFMRYLGDGIGHLIHRNSGWQGNDDSDVNDLPSDDTDPSTAGNQMIVDEPVDEEPTSNPPDMTLASRDGEEHSDSEEEEEEDDEMDDSDGDDDGGEEGEEEDDEDEERGEGDDSCDDEDDLFDDEGFLDI
;
A
#
# COMPACT_ATOMS: atom_id res chain seq x y z
N MET A 1 -0.75 -20.23 -2.96
CA MET A 1 -2.08 -19.62 -3.20
C MET A 1 -2.15 -18.09 -3.01
N LEU A 2 -1.92 -17.50 -1.82
CA LEU A 2 -2.13 -16.05 -1.61
C LEU A 2 -1.39 -15.15 -2.62
N PHE A 3 -0.13 -15.45 -2.91
CA PHE A 3 0.64 -14.74 -3.93
C PHE A 3 -0.04 -14.78 -5.31
N ARG A 4 -0.56 -15.94 -5.74
CA ARG A 4 -1.23 -16.12 -7.04
C ARG A 4 -2.55 -15.37 -7.11
N LEU A 5 -3.29 -15.30 -6.00
CA LEU A 5 -4.48 -14.46 -5.88
C LEU A 5 -4.13 -12.98 -6.02
N SER A 6 -3.08 -12.52 -5.34
CA SER A 6 -2.60 -11.13 -5.44
C SER A 6 -2.09 -10.80 -6.84
N GLU A 7 -1.36 -11.70 -7.49
CA GLU A 7 -0.88 -11.58 -8.86
C GLU A 7 -2.04 -11.43 -9.84
N TRP A 8 -3.01 -12.34 -9.80
CA TRP A 8 -4.20 -12.29 -10.65
C TRP A 8 -4.98 -10.99 -10.42
N ASN A 9 -5.16 -10.58 -9.15
CA ASN A 9 -5.85 -9.34 -8.80
C ASN A 9 -5.09 -8.09 -9.29
N ALA A 10 -3.76 -8.11 -9.24
CA ALA A 10 -2.93 -7.01 -9.72
C ALA A 10 -3.10 -6.82 -11.23
N PHE A 11 -3.08 -7.91 -12.01
CA PHE A 11 -3.38 -7.87 -13.44
C PHE A 11 -4.80 -7.36 -13.73
N ALA A 12 -5.82 -7.92 -13.07
CA ALA A 12 -7.22 -7.52 -13.26
C ALA A 12 -7.44 -6.02 -12.98
N LYS A 13 -6.62 -5.44 -12.10
CA LYS A 13 -6.70 -4.02 -11.73
C LYS A 13 -5.91 -3.11 -12.64
N LEU A 14 -5.06 -3.56 -13.54
CA LEU A 14 -4.30 -2.65 -14.42
C LEU A 14 -5.26 -1.76 -15.22
N ARG A 15 -4.84 -0.51 -15.46
CA ARG A 15 -5.54 0.48 -16.29
C ARG A 15 -4.99 0.55 -17.71
N MET A 16 -3.88 -0.12 -17.95
CA MET A 16 -3.24 -0.19 -19.24
C MET A 16 -2.63 -1.57 -19.38
N HIS A 17 -2.95 -2.23 -20.48
CA HIS A 17 -2.42 -3.53 -20.83
C HIS A 17 -1.65 -3.46 -22.15
N THR A 18 -0.68 -4.34 -22.26
CA THR A 18 0.12 -4.68 -23.44
C THR A 18 -0.27 -6.09 -23.87
N THR A 19 0.13 -6.51 -25.07
CA THR A 19 -0.05 -7.90 -25.50
C THR A 19 0.62 -8.88 -24.52
N THR A 20 1.79 -8.51 -23.99
CA THR A 20 2.54 -9.32 -23.01
C THR A 20 1.80 -9.42 -21.68
N THR A 21 1.32 -8.31 -21.09
CA THR A 21 0.58 -8.39 -19.82
C THR A 21 -0.77 -9.10 -19.95
N LEU A 22 -1.45 -9.05 -21.11
CA LEU A 22 -2.64 -9.87 -21.34
C LEU A 22 -2.31 -11.37 -21.42
N GLY A 23 -1.20 -11.73 -22.09
CA GLY A 23 -0.71 -13.10 -22.12
C GLY A 23 -0.38 -13.63 -20.72
N LEU A 24 0.38 -12.85 -19.94
CA LEU A 24 0.69 -13.16 -18.55
C LEU A 24 -0.57 -13.27 -17.69
N PHE A 25 -1.57 -12.40 -17.88
CA PHE A 25 -2.82 -12.46 -17.15
C PHE A 25 -3.63 -13.74 -17.48
N SER A 26 -3.63 -14.16 -18.74
CA SER A 26 -4.21 -15.44 -19.15
C SER A 26 -3.51 -16.61 -18.45
N THR A 27 -2.18 -16.64 -18.48
CA THR A 27 -1.37 -17.67 -17.77
C THR A 27 -1.66 -17.67 -16.27
N SER A 28 -1.70 -16.49 -15.64
CA SER A 28 -2.04 -16.34 -14.22
C SER A 28 -3.44 -16.90 -13.91
N THR A 29 -4.40 -16.72 -14.81
CA THR A 29 -5.77 -17.26 -14.69
C THR A 29 -5.80 -18.79 -14.76
N THR A 30 -4.99 -19.40 -15.63
CA THR A 30 -4.84 -20.86 -15.68
C THR A 30 -4.19 -21.40 -14.40
N VAL A 31 -3.11 -20.74 -13.94
CA VAL A 31 -2.38 -21.14 -12.74
C VAL A 31 -3.26 -21.05 -11.50
N ILE A 32 -3.97 -19.94 -11.31
CA ILE A 32 -4.85 -19.76 -10.15
C ILE A 32 -6.00 -20.78 -10.15
N GLY A 33 -6.56 -21.10 -11.31
CA GLY A 33 -7.59 -22.13 -11.44
C GLY A 33 -7.08 -23.51 -10.99
N ARG A 34 -5.85 -23.89 -11.37
CA ARG A 34 -5.21 -25.14 -10.94
C ARG A 34 -4.97 -25.15 -9.43
N GLU A 35 -4.40 -24.07 -8.89
CA GLU A 35 -4.11 -23.91 -7.46
C GLU A 35 -5.39 -23.95 -6.61
N LEU A 36 -6.47 -23.30 -7.05
CA LEU A 36 -7.77 -23.32 -6.35
C LEU A 36 -8.37 -24.72 -6.32
N ARG A 37 -8.31 -25.47 -7.42
CA ARG A 37 -8.76 -26.88 -7.46
C ARG A 37 -7.93 -27.77 -6.53
N SER A 38 -6.61 -27.60 -6.55
CA SER A 38 -5.71 -28.31 -5.64
C SER A 38 -6.03 -27.97 -4.18
N PHE A 39 -6.21 -26.68 -3.87
CA PHE A 39 -6.56 -26.23 -2.52
C PHE A 39 -7.90 -26.79 -2.05
N ALA A 40 -8.93 -26.79 -2.91
CA ALA A 40 -10.22 -27.38 -2.58
C ALA A 40 -10.11 -28.89 -2.27
N ALA A 41 -9.36 -29.62 -3.09
CA ALA A 41 -9.14 -31.06 -2.89
C ALA A 41 -8.36 -31.35 -1.59
N THR A 42 -7.26 -30.64 -1.34
CA THR A 42 -6.43 -30.81 -0.14
C THR A 42 -7.20 -30.44 1.12
N THR A 43 -7.88 -29.28 1.13
CA THR A 43 -8.61 -28.85 2.33
C THR A 43 -9.79 -29.75 2.66
N GLN A 44 -10.51 -30.25 1.66
CA GLN A 44 -11.59 -31.22 1.86
C GLN A 44 -11.08 -32.55 2.40
N ALA A 45 -9.87 -32.98 2.01
CA ALA A 45 -9.28 -34.22 2.49
C ALA A 45 -8.70 -34.10 3.91
N GLU A 46 -8.10 -32.94 4.25
CA GLU A 46 -7.35 -32.76 5.50
C GLU A 46 -8.20 -32.19 6.64
N TYR A 47 -9.18 -31.34 6.34
CA TYR A 47 -9.96 -30.62 7.35
C TYR A 47 -11.44 -31.00 7.28
N LYS A 48 -11.99 -31.39 8.43
CA LYS A 48 -13.44 -31.57 8.60
C LYS A 48 -14.10 -30.22 8.87
N THR A 49 -14.48 -29.54 7.81
CA THR A 49 -15.20 -28.26 7.86
C THR A 49 -16.71 -28.50 7.95
N VAL A 50 -17.36 -27.82 8.90
CA VAL A 50 -18.79 -27.91 9.15
C VAL A 50 -19.40 -26.52 9.26
N GLU A 51 -20.72 -26.43 9.08
CA GLU A 51 -21.48 -25.19 9.31
C GLU A 51 -21.22 -24.60 10.71
N LEU A 52 -21.20 -23.27 10.78
CA LEU A 52 -21.21 -22.55 12.06
C LEU A 52 -22.57 -22.74 12.76
N GLN A 53 -22.61 -22.58 14.09
CA GLN A 53 -23.84 -22.68 14.87
C GLN A 53 -24.94 -21.72 14.37
N GLY A 54 -24.56 -20.49 13.97
CA GLY A 54 -25.46 -19.51 13.39
C GLY A 54 -26.05 -19.97 12.04
N GLU A 55 -25.23 -20.55 11.16
CA GLU A 55 -25.69 -21.10 9.87
C GLU A 55 -26.67 -22.27 10.08
N MET A 56 -26.37 -23.15 11.05
CA MET A 56 -27.25 -24.26 11.42
C MET A 56 -28.62 -23.76 11.91
N ALA A 57 -28.62 -22.75 12.79
CA ALA A 57 -29.84 -22.15 13.33
C ALA A 57 -30.65 -21.44 12.23
N SER A 58 -29.99 -20.67 11.36
CA SER A 58 -30.61 -20.00 10.22
C SER A 58 -31.23 -21.00 9.24
N ARG A 59 -30.56 -22.12 8.96
CA ARG A 59 -31.13 -23.22 8.16
C ARG A 59 -32.36 -23.83 8.82
N ALA A 60 -32.33 -24.06 10.13
CA ALA A 60 -33.48 -24.59 10.87
C ALA A 60 -34.68 -23.63 10.80
N ARG A 61 -34.44 -22.31 10.96
CA ARG A 61 -35.46 -21.26 10.80
C ARG A 61 -36.04 -21.22 9.40
N ARG A 62 -35.22 -21.29 8.34
CA ARG A 62 -35.70 -21.36 6.94
C ARG A 62 -36.53 -22.62 6.69
N GLY A 63 -36.09 -23.77 7.22
CA GLY A 63 -36.85 -25.02 7.14
C GLY A 63 -38.21 -24.93 7.83
N ALA A 64 -38.29 -24.29 8.99
CA ALA A 64 -39.55 -24.04 9.68
C ALA A 64 -40.47 -23.06 8.92
N ARG A 65 -39.91 -21.98 8.34
CA ARG A 65 -40.65 -21.05 7.47
C ARG A 65 -41.23 -21.74 6.23
N LYS A 66 -40.45 -22.59 5.54
CA LYS A 66 -40.93 -23.36 4.38
C LYS A 66 -42.06 -24.32 4.74
N LYS A 67 -42.00 -24.95 5.92
CA LYS A 67 -43.11 -25.78 6.45
C LYS A 67 -44.37 -24.96 6.75
N ALA A 68 -44.22 -23.75 7.29
CA ALA A 68 -45.34 -22.85 7.56
C ALA A 68 -45.98 -22.30 6.27
N ALA A 69 -45.22 -22.21 5.17
CA ALA A 69 -45.68 -21.75 3.85
C ALA A 69 -46.40 -22.82 3.00
N GLY A 70 -46.72 -23.99 3.56
CA GLY A 70 -47.61 -24.98 2.91
C GLY A 70 -46.95 -25.91 1.88
N GLN A 71 -45.61 -25.99 1.81
CA GLN A 71 -44.95 -27.03 1.01
C GLN A 71 -45.21 -28.43 1.58
N PRO A 72 -45.41 -29.46 0.73
CA PRO A 72 -45.76 -30.81 1.17
C PRO A 72 -44.70 -31.38 2.13
N PRO A 73 -45.11 -32.16 3.15
CA PRO A 73 -44.20 -32.67 4.16
C PRO A 73 -43.23 -33.66 3.51
N GLY A 74 -42.02 -33.19 3.21
CA GLY A 74 -40.89 -34.08 2.96
C GLY A 74 -40.58 -34.93 4.21
N PRO A 75 -39.80 -36.01 4.06
CA PRO A 75 -39.46 -36.91 5.16
C PRO A 75 -38.92 -36.16 6.40
N PRO A 76 -39.14 -36.70 7.62
CA PRO A 76 -38.75 -36.04 8.86
C PRO A 76 -37.28 -35.63 8.79
N PRO A 77 -36.95 -34.38 9.18
CA PRO A 77 -35.58 -33.91 9.09
C PRO A 77 -34.71 -34.80 9.99
N PRO A 78 -33.53 -35.23 9.52
CA PRO A 78 -32.55 -35.81 10.41
C PRO A 78 -32.27 -34.83 11.57
N PRO A 79 -31.76 -35.30 12.72
CA PRO A 79 -31.37 -34.43 13.83
C PRO A 79 -30.51 -33.26 13.33
N ALA A 80 -30.45 -32.15 14.09
CA ALA A 80 -29.66 -30.97 13.75
C ALA A 80 -28.15 -31.28 13.75
N VAL A 81 -27.72 -32.06 12.76
CA VAL A 81 -26.33 -32.41 12.52
C VAL A 81 -25.76 -31.26 11.69
N SER A 82 -24.59 -30.76 12.10
CA SER A 82 -23.87 -29.77 11.31
C SER A 82 -23.55 -30.40 9.95
N LYS A 83 -23.94 -29.76 8.85
CA LYS A 83 -23.56 -30.27 7.53
C LYS A 83 -22.09 -29.95 7.29
N GLY A 84 -21.42 -30.85 6.58
CA GLY A 84 -20.09 -30.56 6.03
C GLY A 84 -20.18 -29.38 5.07
N LYS A 85 -19.22 -28.45 5.17
CA LYS A 85 -19.16 -27.27 4.30
C LYS A 85 -17.85 -27.31 3.53
N PHE A 86 -17.91 -27.25 2.20
CA PHE A 86 -16.72 -27.30 1.35
C PHE A 86 -16.61 -26.03 0.50
N LEU A 87 -15.41 -25.75 0.02
CA LEU A 87 -15.19 -24.66 -0.92
C LEU A 87 -15.90 -24.97 -2.25
N ASN A 88 -16.98 -24.25 -2.55
CA ASN A 88 -17.72 -24.42 -3.79
C ASN A 88 -17.07 -23.63 -4.94
N LEU A 89 -16.36 -24.33 -5.81
CA LEU A 89 -15.75 -23.75 -7.01
C LEU A 89 -16.74 -23.58 -8.18
N LEU A 90 -17.95 -24.14 -8.10
CA LEU A 90 -18.99 -24.04 -9.14
C LEU A 90 -19.81 -22.75 -9.05
N THR A 91 -19.27 -21.71 -8.41
CA THR A 91 -19.92 -20.41 -8.34
C THR A 91 -19.48 -19.55 -9.52
N TYR A 92 -20.38 -18.70 -10.01
CA TYR A 92 -20.09 -17.77 -11.10
C TYR A 92 -18.78 -16.99 -10.90
N LYS A 93 -18.46 -16.61 -9.65
CA LYS A 93 -17.24 -15.88 -9.29
C LYS A 93 -15.96 -16.56 -9.78
N PHE A 94 -15.88 -17.90 -9.73
CA PHE A 94 -14.70 -18.64 -10.19
C PHE A 94 -14.72 -18.86 -11.71
N HIS A 95 -15.90 -19.08 -12.29
CA HIS A 95 -16.04 -19.25 -13.74
C HIS A 95 -15.73 -17.95 -14.49
N ALA A 96 -16.18 -16.82 -13.97
CA ALA A 96 -15.96 -15.50 -14.56
C ALA A 96 -14.48 -15.06 -14.55
N LEU A 97 -13.58 -15.71 -13.79
CA LEU A 97 -12.16 -15.39 -13.80
C LEU A 97 -11.55 -15.53 -15.20
N GLY A 98 -12.01 -16.52 -15.97
CA GLY A 98 -11.57 -16.77 -17.35
C GLY A 98 -11.98 -15.67 -18.33
N ASP A 99 -13.04 -14.93 -18.03
CA ASP A 99 -13.61 -13.94 -18.95
C ASP A 99 -12.90 -12.59 -18.87
N TYR A 100 -12.09 -12.33 -17.84
CA TYR A 100 -11.46 -11.02 -17.62
C TYR A 100 -10.58 -10.60 -18.79
N VAL A 101 -9.71 -11.47 -19.29
CA VAL A 101 -8.78 -11.12 -20.39
C VAL A 101 -9.55 -10.75 -21.65
N ARG A 102 -10.54 -11.57 -22.03
CA ARG A 102 -11.39 -11.33 -23.21
C ARG A 102 -12.21 -10.05 -23.05
N THR A 103 -12.79 -9.84 -21.86
CA THR A 103 -13.57 -8.64 -21.56
C THR A 103 -12.70 -7.39 -21.65
N ILE A 104 -11.47 -7.45 -21.15
CA ILE A 104 -10.53 -6.32 -21.22
C ILE A 104 -10.17 -5.98 -22.66
N MET A 105 -9.97 -6.99 -23.50
CA MET A 105 -9.70 -6.77 -24.92
C MET A 105 -10.87 -6.14 -25.67
N LEU A 106 -12.12 -6.50 -25.31
CA LEU A 106 -13.32 -6.02 -26.01
C LEU A 106 -13.79 -4.64 -25.51
N PHE A 107 -13.72 -4.41 -24.20
CA PHE A 107 -14.38 -3.27 -23.54
C PHE A 107 -13.42 -2.31 -22.82
N GLY A 108 -12.11 -2.58 -22.84
CA GLY A 108 -11.11 -1.81 -22.10
C GLY A 108 -10.92 -2.30 -20.67
N THR A 109 -10.18 -1.58 -19.84
CA THR A 109 -9.81 -2.05 -18.48
C THR A 109 -10.98 -2.02 -17.49
N THR A 110 -10.85 -2.75 -16.37
CA THR A 110 -11.94 -2.98 -15.40
C THR A 110 -12.52 -1.69 -14.79
N ASP A 111 -11.75 -0.60 -14.75
CA ASP A 111 -12.25 0.71 -14.32
C ASP A 111 -13.23 1.36 -15.31
N SER A 112 -13.31 0.86 -16.54
CA SER A 112 -14.23 1.38 -17.57
C SER A 112 -15.63 0.78 -17.49
N PHE A 113 -15.77 -0.45 -16.97
CA PHE A 113 -17.05 -1.19 -17.00
C PHE A 113 -17.45 -1.84 -15.66
N SER A 114 -16.65 -1.67 -14.60
CA SER A 114 -17.02 -2.20 -13.27
C SER A 114 -18.18 -1.43 -12.66
N THR A 115 -19.21 -2.16 -12.26
CA THR A 115 -20.36 -1.62 -11.50
C THR A 115 -20.01 -1.27 -10.06
N GLN A 116 -18.82 -1.66 -9.57
CA GLN A 116 -18.39 -1.47 -8.17
C GLN A 116 -18.43 0.00 -7.74
N ILE A 117 -18.07 0.94 -8.64
CA ILE A 117 -18.09 2.37 -8.34
C ILE A 117 -19.54 2.83 -8.08
N GLY A 118 -20.46 2.42 -8.95
CA GLY A 118 -21.89 2.70 -8.79
C GLY A 118 -22.44 2.06 -7.51
N GLU A 119 -22.14 0.78 -7.29
CA GLU A 119 -22.62 0.06 -6.11
C GLU A 119 -22.14 0.69 -4.80
N LEU A 120 -20.86 1.06 -4.69
CA LEU A 120 -20.32 1.73 -3.50
C LEU A 120 -21.01 3.07 -3.24
N ALA A 121 -21.28 3.86 -4.29
CA ALA A 121 -22.04 5.10 -4.16
C ALA A 121 -23.48 4.84 -3.69
N HIS A 122 -24.13 3.80 -4.21
CA HIS A 122 -25.47 3.39 -3.78
C HIS A 122 -25.50 2.91 -2.32
N ARG A 123 -24.50 2.15 -1.86
CA ARG A 123 -24.39 1.72 -0.45
C ARG A 123 -24.32 2.91 0.50
N LEU A 124 -23.55 3.95 0.15
CA LEU A 124 -23.48 5.19 0.94
C LEU A 124 -24.86 5.86 1.04
N VAL A 125 -25.57 6.01 -0.09
CA VAL A 125 -26.90 6.62 -0.12
C VAL A 125 -27.91 5.81 0.71
N LYS A 126 -27.92 4.48 0.59
CA LYS A 126 -28.79 3.60 1.38
C LYS A 126 -28.52 3.73 2.88
N ARG A 127 -27.25 3.76 3.29
CA ARG A 127 -26.86 3.98 4.70
C ARG A 127 -27.33 5.34 5.21
N LEU A 128 -27.19 6.39 4.40
CA LEU A 128 -27.67 7.73 4.76
C LEU A 128 -29.20 7.78 4.84
N TYR A 129 -29.91 7.11 3.92
CA TYR A 129 -31.36 7.02 3.90
C TYR A 129 -31.92 6.36 5.17
N GLY A 130 -31.29 5.26 5.63
CA GLY A 130 -31.67 4.57 6.87
C GLY A 130 -31.58 5.45 8.12
N ARG A 131 -30.77 6.52 8.08
CA ARG A 131 -30.61 7.52 9.16
C ARG A 131 -31.57 8.71 9.03
N THR A 132 -32.46 8.70 8.06
CA THR A 132 -33.50 9.74 7.88
C THR A 132 -34.83 9.30 8.47
N ASN A 133 -35.70 10.26 8.78
CA ASN A 133 -37.10 9.94 9.13
C ASN A 133 -37.99 9.70 7.89
N LYS A 134 -37.39 9.50 6.71
CA LYS A 134 -38.03 9.24 5.41
C LYS A 134 -38.95 10.35 4.88
N ARG A 135 -39.11 11.48 5.58
CA ARG A 135 -39.88 12.65 5.12
C ARG A 135 -38.96 13.67 4.43
N ASN A 136 -39.17 13.97 3.14
CA ASN A 136 -38.23 14.78 2.35
C ASN A 136 -36.79 14.23 2.44
N ALA A 137 -36.65 12.91 2.27
CA ALA A 137 -35.41 12.19 2.52
C ALA A 137 -34.21 12.75 1.75
N ILE A 138 -34.41 13.24 0.51
CA ILE A 138 -33.34 13.86 -0.31
C ILE A 138 -32.66 15.02 0.42
N LYS A 139 -33.44 15.93 1.02
CA LYS A 139 -32.89 17.09 1.77
C LYS A 139 -32.14 16.64 3.02
N GLN A 140 -32.58 15.56 3.66
CA GLN A 140 -31.94 15.00 4.84
C GLN A 140 -30.65 14.27 4.50
N ILE A 141 -30.66 13.44 3.44
CA ILE A 141 -29.45 12.78 2.91
C ILE A 141 -28.42 13.82 2.53
N ALA A 142 -28.79 14.88 1.80
CA ALA A 142 -27.86 15.95 1.44
C ALA A 142 -27.26 16.66 2.67
N ARG A 143 -28.03 16.83 3.75
CA ARG A 143 -27.50 17.38 5.02
C ARG A 143 -26.55 16.41 5.70
N LEU A 144 -26.88 15.11 5.73
CA LEU A 144 -26.05 14.08 6.35
C LEU A 144 -24.75 13.86 5.56
N GLU A 145 -24.80 13.83 4.23
CA GLU A 145 -23.61 13.79 3.36
C GLU A 145 -22.72 15.00 3.63
N ARG A 146 -23.27 16.23 3.60
CA ARG A 146 -22.48 17.44 3.89
C ARG A 146 -21.85 17.43 5.28
N ARG A 147 -22.55 16.86 6.28
CA ARG A 147 -22.02 16.69 7.64
C ARG A 147 -20.91 15.64 7.66
N HIS A 148 -21.13 14.49 7.02
CA HIS A 148 -20.15 13.42 6.92
C HIS A 148 -18.89 13.90 6.20
N THR A 149 -19.03 14.59 5.07
CA THR A 149 -17.94 15.21 4.30
C THR A 149 -17.24 16.30 5.11
N ARG A 150 -17.95 17.12 5.88
CA ARG A 150 -17.33 18.08 6.81
C ARG A 150 -16.53 17.41 7.92
N ILE A 151 -17.08 16.37 8.56
CA ILE A 151 -16.39 15.61 9.61
C ILE A 151 -15.17 14.91 9.02
N HIS A 152 -15.30 14.31 7.83
CA HIS A 152 -14.19 13.64 7.16
C HIS A 152 -13.08 14.62 6.79
N ARG A 153 -13.42 15.80 6.23
CA ARG A 153 -12.46 16.88 5.99
C ARG A 153 -11.85 17.41 7.28
N ALA A 154 -12.62 17.51 8.37
CA ALA A 154 -12.11 17.93 9.67
C ALA A 154 -11.17 16.88 10.30
N LYS A 155 -11.50 15.58 10.18
CA LYS A 155 -10.63 14.47 10.58
C LYS A 155 -9.36 14.44 9.77
N GLN A 156 -9.45 14.54 8.43
CA GLN A 156 -8.30 14.69 7.55
C GLN A 156 -7.47 15.92 7.90
N ALA A 157 -8.13 17.05 8.22
CA ALA A 157 -7.43 18.25 8.68
C ALA A 157 -6.75 18.06 10.04
N ALA A 158 -7.36 17.30 10.96
CA ALA A 158 -6.82 17.03 12.29
C ALA A 158 -5.70 15.98 12.29
N THR A 159 -5.74 15.02 11.37
CA THR A 159 -4.67 14.04 11.13
C THR A 159 -3.57 14.58 10.22
N ASP A 160 -3.83 15.66 9.47
CA ASP A 160 -2.83 16.40 8.73
C ASP A 160 -1.99 17.26 9.71
N PRO A 161 -0.69 16.96 9.89
CA PRO A 161 0.19 17.70 10.78
C PRO A 161 0.29 19.20 10.42
N ARG A 162 -0.16 19.62 9.22
CA ARG A 162 -0.22 21.02 8.79
C ARG A 162 -1.23 21.88 9.55
N ASN A 163 -2.33 21.33 10.09
CA ASN A 163 -3.34 22.16 10.79
C ASN A 163 -3.18 22.18 12.31
N ARG A 164 -2.47 21.22 12.92
CA ARG A 164 -2.11 21.31 14.35
C ARG A 164 -1.17 22.49 14.62
N ALA A 165 -0.42 22.93 13.61
CA ALA A 165 0.39 24.14 13.63
C ALA A 165 -0.40 25.45 13.44
N LYS A 166 -1.65 25.42 12.93
CA LYS A 166 -2.43 26.64 12.66
C LYS A 166 -3.15 27.23 13.88
N ALA A 167 -3.19 26.52 15.02
CA ALA A 167 -3.71 27.05 16.27
C ALA A 167 -2.63 27.75 17.14
N SER A 168 -1.36 27.73 16.72
CA SER A 168 -0.26 28.41 17.41
C SER A 168 0.45 29.37 16.47
N LYS A 169 0.03 30.64 16.55
CA LYS A 169 0.68 31.85 16.04
C LYS A 169 0.93 31.92 14.52
N PHE A 170 0.10 32.75 13.90
CA PHE A 170 0.43 33.51 12.70
C PHE A 170 1.81 34.18 12.83
N SER A 171 2.78 33.72 12.04
CA SER A 171 3.79 34.57 11.41
C SER A 171 4.16 34.01 10.04
N ASP A 172 3.73 34.79 9.04
CA ASP A 172 4.14 34.87 7.64
C ASP A 172 4.50 33.61 6.82
N HIS A 173 3.55 33.30 5.92
CA HIS A 173 3.76 32.90 4.53
C HIS A 173 4.75 31.75 4.28
N ASP A 174 4.30 30.52 4.55
CA ASP A 174 4.77 29.33 3.83
C ASP A 174 3.71 28.94 2.80
N GLY A 175 3.77 29.59 1.64
CA GLY A 175 3.03 29.13 0.47
C GLY A 175 3.54 27.73 0.14
N SER A 176 2.70 26.72 0.33
CA SER A 176 2.88 25.38 -0.20
C SER A 176 3.27 25.49 -1.67
N VAL A 177 4.57 25.44 -1.96
CA VAL A 177 5.07 25.37 -3.33
C VAL A 177 4.56 24.04 -3.87
N TYR A 178 3.52 24.10 -4.69
CA TYR A 178 3.32 23.09 -5.72
C TYR A 178 4.57 23.17 -6.60
N THR A 179 5.58 22.39 -6.24
CA THR A 179 6.77 22.26 -7.07
C THR A 179 6.32 21.65 -8.40
N GLY A 180 6.82 22.21 -9.50
CA GLY A 180 6.52 21.68 -10.83
C GLY A 180 6.83 20.18 -10.86
N LEU A 181 5.92 19.40 -11.44
CA LEU A 181 6.07 17.95 -11.60
C LEU A 181 7.27 17.56 -12.47
N ASP A 182 7.96 18.54 -13.06
CA ASP A 182 9.16 18.37 -13.88
C ASP A 182 10.40 18.02 -13.06
N ALA A 183 10.48 18.43 -11.79
CA ALA A 183 11.60 18.08 -10.93
C ALA A 183 11.47 16.63 -10.43
N HIS A 184 12.58 15.90 -10.36
CA HIS A 184 12.61 14.53 -9.81
C HIS A 184 12.18 14.48 -8.34
N HIS A 185 12.71 15.39 -7.54
CA HIS A 185 12.41 15.47 -6.12
C HIS A 185 12.33 16.92 -5.66
N CYS A 186 11.70 17.11 -4.51
CA CYS A 186 11.57 18.41 -3.87
C CYS A 186 11.79 18.28 -2.37
N MET A 187 12.62 19.18 -1.84
CA MET A 187 12.81 19.37 -0.41
C MET A 187 12.96 20.86 -0.06
N SER A 188 12.77 21.18 1.22
CA SER A 188 12.92 22.56 1.69
C SER A 188 14.39 22.98 1.65
N ARG A 189 14.67 24.07 0.93
CA ARG A 189 16.00 24.70 0.86
C ARG A 189 16.21 25.74 1.96
N LEU A 190 15.30 25.81 2.93
CA LEU A 190 15.40 26.77 4.01
C LEU A 190 16.56 26.39 4.94
N HIS A 191 17.40 27.36 5.26
CA HIS A 191 18.46 27.23 6.26
C HIS A 191 17.92 27.34 7.71
N ARG A 192 16.76 26.75 7.97
CA ARG A 192 16.14 26.76 9.30
C ARG A 192 16.82 25.71 10.18
N LYS A 193 17.25 26.11 11.38
CA LYS A 193 17.95 25.27 12.39
C LYS A 193 19.27 24.66 11.88
N PRO A 194 20.32 25.47 11.64
CA PRO A 194 21.65 24.94 11.37
C PRO A 194 22.12 24.07 12.54
N THR A 195 22.57 22.86 12.23
CA THR A 195 23.21 21.98 13.21
C THR A 195 24.67 21.82 12.85
N HIS A 196 25.56 22.20 13.77
CA HIS A 196 26.99 22.01 13.57
C HIS A 196 27.30 20.50 13.55
N ILE A 197 27.93 20.02 12.48
CA ILE A 197 28.13 18.59 12.19
C ILE A 197 28.87 17.86 13.33
N MET A 198 29.86 18.50 13.95
CA MET A 198 30.58 17.89 15.08
C MET A 198 29.66 17.70 16.29
N LYS A 199 28.76 18.65 16.55
CA LYS A 199 27.79 18.55 17.65
C LYS A 199 26.77 17.45 17.37
N PHE A 200 26.35 17.33 16.10
CA PHE A 200 25.45 16.27 15.66
C PHE A 200 26.05 14.88 15.92
N VAL A 201 27.31 14.66 15.57
CA VAL A 201 28.00 13.37 15.78
C VAL A 201 28.28 13.10 17.26
N GLN A 202 28.65 14.12 18.03
CA GLN A 202 28.90 13.99 19.47
C GLN A 202 27.64 13.66 20.26
N THR A 203 26.47 14.09 19.78
CA THR A 203 25.18 13.70 20.37
C THR A 203 24.98 12.21 20.13
N ASN A 204 25.04 11.39 21.19
CA ASN A 204 25.05 9.92 21.10
C ASN A 204 26.29 9.38 20.36
N ALA A 205 27.49 9.78 20.77
CA ALA A 205 28.75 9.40 20.13
C ALA A 205 29.01 7.88 20.03
N HIS A 206 28.34 7.06 20.85
CA HIS A 206 28.44 5.60 20.83
C HIS A 206 27.39 4.93 19.92
N ASP A 207 26.56 5.69 19.21
CA ASP A 207 25.58 5.15 18.28
C ASP A 207 26.28 4.56 17.04
N PRO A 208 26.11 3.26 16.74
CA PRO A 208 26.73 2.62 15.57
C PRO A 208 26.43 3.34 14.25
N ALA A 209 25.23 3.94 14.13
CA ALA A 209 24.85 4.68 12.93
C ALA A 209 25.74 5.89 12.65
N LYS A 210 26.35 6.49 13.69
CA LYS A 210 27.20 7.69 13.61
C LYS A 210 28.69 7.36 13.50
N LYS A 211 29.06 6.08 13.54
CA LYS A 211 30.45 5.65 13.35
C LYS A 211 30.96 6.12 12.00
N ASN A 212 32.11 6.79 11.99
CA ASN A 212 32.75 7.34 10.78
C ASN A 212 31.84 8.27 9.94
N PHE A 213 30.83 8.91 10.55
CA PHE A 213 29.85 9.75 9.85
C PHE A 213 30.49 10.83 8.96
N ILE A 214 31.45 11.59 9.50
CA ILE A 214 32.07 12.71 8.76
C ILE A 214 32.97 12.23 7.61
N PRO A 215 33.90 11.27 7.82
CA PRO A 215 34.65 10.67 6.72
C PRO A 215 33.76 10.16 5.58
N LYS A 216 32.74 9.34 5.92
CA LYS A 216 31.81 8.78 4.92
C LYS A 216 30.98 9.84 4.20
N LEU A 217 30.53 10.87 4.93
CA LEU A 217 29.81 11.97 4.30
C LEU A 217 30.71 12.69 3.30
N LYS A 218 31.97 12.96 3.66
CA LYS A 218 32.93 13.58 2.74
C LYS A 218 33.21 12.72 1.52
N ASP A 219 33.29 11.40 1.68
CA ASP A 219 33.48 10.46 0.58
C ASP A 219 32.28 10.49 -0.38
N HIS A 220 31.07 10.42 0.15
CA HIS A 220 29.83 10.57 -0.62
C HIS A 220 29.77 11.92 -1.37
N LEU A 221 30.04 13.02 -0.69
CA LEU A 221 30.04 14.36 -1.31
C LEU A 221 31.12 14.47 -2.38
N LEU A 222 32.33 13.96 -2.12
CA LEU A 222 33.44 14.04 -3.07
C LEU A 222 33.14 13.25 -4.35
N SER A 223 32.60 12.03 -4.24
CA SER A 223 32.17 11.24 -5.40
C SER A 223 31.18 12.01 -6.28
N ARG A 224 30.19 12.68 -5.66
CA ARG A 224 29.21 13.49 -6.39
C ARG A 224 29.83 14.74 -7.02
N LEU A 225 30.71 15.43 -6.29
CA LEU A 225 31.43 16.61 -6.77
C LEU A 225 32.40 16.28 -7.93
N LEU A 226 32.90 15.04 -7.99
CA LEU A 226 33.70 14.52 -9.10
C LEU A 226 32.83 13.99 -10.25
N GLY A 227 31.52 13.83 -10.07
CA GLY A 227 30.60 13.30 -11.06
C GLY A 227 30.75 11.79 -11.30
N ARG A 228 31.15 11.04 -10.26
CA ARG A 228 31.18 9.58 -10.32
C ARG A 228 29.76 9.03 -10.22
N ASP A 229 29.42 8.10 -11.10
CA ASP A 229 28.14 7.40 -11.07
C ASP A 229 28.03 6.51 -9.82
N PHE A 230 26.79 6.27 -9.38
CA PHE A 230 26.52 5.34 -8.29
C PHE A 230 26.65 3.90 -8.79
N ASP A 231 27.70 3.21 -8.36
CA ASP A 231 27.99 1.81 -8.68
C ASP A 231 27.62 0.85 -7.55
N GLY A 232 27.08 1.38 -6.44
CA GLY A 232 26.69 0.61 -5.27
C GLY A 232 27.76 0.51 -4.18
N ASP A 233 29.01 0.86 -4.50
CA ASP A 233 30.12 0.85 -3.57
C ASP A 233 30.44 2.27 -3.09
N GLU A 234 30.70 2.45 -1.79
CA GLU A 234 31.23 3.72 -1.30
C GLU A 234 32.70 3.84 -1.68
N ALA A 235 33.03 4.84 -2.51
CA ALA A 235 34.40 5.14 -2.87
C ALA A 235 35.20 5.61 -1.64
N GLU A 236 36.27 4.91 -1.30
CA GLU A 236 37.17 5.33 -0.23
C GLU A 236 38.17 6.36 -0.73
N TYR A 237 38.26 7.49 -0.02
CA TYR A 237 39.23 8.54 -0.28
C TYR A 237 40.22 8.69 0.87
N THR A 238 41.43 9.16 0.55
CA THR A 238 42.43 9.47 1.56
C THR A 238 42.02 10.69 2.39
N THR A 239 42.61 10.84 3.58
CA THR A 239 42.35 12.02 4.45
C THR A 239 42.65 13.33 3.73
N ASP A 240 43.70 13.39 2.91
CA ASP A 240 44.05 14.59 2.15
C ASP A 240 43.00 14.92 1.08
N GLN A 241 42.49 13.89 0.39
CA GLN A 241 41.39 14.06 -0.56
C GLN A 241 40.12 14.55 0.15
N ARG A 242 39.75 13.96 1.30
CA ARG A 242 38.62 14.41 2.13
C ARG A 242 38.77 15.85 2.63
N ASN A 243 39.99 16.31 2.87
CA ASN A 243 40.28 17.69 3.31
C ASN A 243 40.08 18.73 2.20
N THR A 244 40.01 18.30 0.94
CA THR A 244 39.63 19.18 -0.19
C THR A 244 38.16 19.55 -0.20
N VAL A 245 37.30 18.79 0.51
CA VAL A 245 35.88 19.07 0.65
C VAL A 245 35.65 19.93 1.89
N ARG A 246 35.20 21.17 1.68
CA ARG A 246 34.94 22.15 2.73
C ARG A 246 33.43 22.39 2.88
N ILE A 247 32.87 21.92 3.99
CA ILE A 247 31.48 22.20 4.36
C ILE A 247 31.42 23.60 4.96
N ILE A 248 30.57 24.46 4.39
CA ILE A 248 30.45 25.86 4.79
C ILE A 248 29.94 25.93 6.24
N GLN A 249 30.68 26.66 7.08
CA GLN A 249 30.40 26.82 8.52
C GLN A 249 30.29 25.50 9.31
N HIS A 250 30.68 24.37 8.73
CA HIS A 250 30.48 23.03 9.30
C HIS A 250 29.01 22.74 9.68
N ASN A 251 28.07 23.34 8.96
CA ASN A 251 26.63 23.21 9.23
C ASN A 251 25.97 22.23 8.28
N ILE A 252 25.08 21.42 8.84
CA ILE A 252 24.09 20.63 8.10
C ILE A 252 22.69 21.10 8.48
N TYR A 253 21.75 21.02 7.53
CA TYR A 253 20.38 21.46 7.70
C TYR A 253 19.45 20.27 7.55
N GLU A 254 18.76 19.92 8.63
CA GLU A 254 17.81 18.81 8.65
C GLU A 254 16.46 19.24 8.07
N VAL A 255 15.88 18.37 7.24
CA VAL A 255 14.57 18.56 6.63
C VAL A 255 13.64 17.45 7.07
N GLN A 256 12.37 17.79 7.32
CA GLN A 256 11.40 16.83 7.86
C GLN A 256 10.87 15.86 6.80
N THR A 257 10.73 16.33 5.56
CA THR A 257 10.08 15.58 4.48
C THR A 257 10.78 15.79 3.15
N LEU A 258 10.84 14.71 2.37
CA LEU A 258 11.30 14.69 0.98
C LEU A 258 10.15 14.23 0.11
N ARG A 259 9.92 14.89 -1.02
CA ARG A 259 8.93 14.45 -2.01
C ARG A 259 9.64 13.92 -3.25
N ILE A 260 9.29 12.71 -3.68
CA ILE A 260 9.82 12.07 -4.88
C ILE A 260 8.71 12.01 -5.93
N ASN A 261 8.93 12.62 -7.08
CA ASN A 261 8.02 12.59 -8.21
C ASN A 261 8.45 11.51 -9.21
N PHE A 262 7.60 10.52 -9.44
CA PHE A 262 7.89 9.42 -10.34
C PHE A 262 6.83 9.28 -11.43
N THR A 263 7.23 8.63 -12.52
CA THR A 263 6.30 8.28 -13.60
C THR A 263 5.77 6.87 -13.34
N THR A 264 4.46 6.73 -13.37
CA THR A 264 3.77 5.45 -13.17
C THR A 264 3.81 4.61 -14.43
N TYR A 265 3.56 3.30 -14.31
CA TYR A 265 3.54 2.34 -15.42
C TYR A 265 2.61 2.77 -16.59
N ASP A 266 1.52 3.49 -16.30
CA ASP A 266 0.54 4.02 -17.26
C ASP A 266 0.82 5.46 -17.70
N MET A 267 2.10 5.89 -17.61
CA MET A 267 2.61 7.20 -18.05
C MET A 267 2.01 8.41 -17.33
N ARG A 268 1.54 8.24 -16.09
CA ARG A 268 1.08 9.36 -15.25
C ARG A 268 2.18 9.81 -14.30
N ARG A 269 2.03 11.00 -13.74
CA ARG A 269 2.90 11.50 -12.66
C ARG A 269 2.24 11.23 -11.32
N ASP A 270 3.03 10.70 -10.40
CA ASP A 270 2.64 10.52 -9.00
C ASP A 270 3.78 10.95 -8.07
N GLN A 271 3.48 11.08 -6.78
CA GLN A 271 4.40 11.61 -5.79
C GLN A 271 4.34 10.85 -4.47
N ASP A 272 5.50 10.38 -4.01
CA ASP A 272 5.66 9.83 -2.66
C ASP A 272 6.23 10.90 -1.73
N THR A 273 5.77 10.89 -0.47
CA THR A 273 6.34 11.70 0.61
C THR A 273 7.12 10.80 1.56
N ILE A 274 8.42 11.01 1.64
CA ILE A 274 9.32 10.31 2.56
C ILE A 274 9.44 11.13 3.84
N ASN A 275 9.21 10.46 4.96
CA ASN A 275 9.41 11.03 6.29
C ASN A 275 10.12 9.97 7.16
N PRO A 276 11.32 10.29 7.71
CA PRO A 276 12.08 9.35 8.54
C PRO A 276 11.31 8.75 9.73
N HIS A 277 10.24 9.40 10.19
CA HIS A 277 9.48 8.99 11.37
C HIS A 277 8.23 8.13 11.05
N THR A 278 7.67 8.23 9.84
CA THR A 278 6.40 7.57 9.51
C THR A 278 6.49 6.67 8.28
N GLN A 279 7.20 7.11 7.24
CA GLN A 279 7.37 6.40 5.97
C GLN A 279 8.83 6.53 5.52
N PRO A 280 9.77 5.84 6.19
CA PRO A 280 11.19 6.07 5.97
C PRO A 280 11.78 5.23 4.83
N ASN A 281 11.04 4.27 4.29
CA ASN A 281 11.63 3.27 3.39
C ASN A 281 11.59 3.74 1.94
N VAL A 282 12.75 3.67 1.28
CA VAL A 282 12.94 4.06 -0.12
C VAL A 282 13.53 2.91 -0.91
N MET A 283 13.30 2.91 -2.22
CA MET A 283 13.90 1.95 -3.15
C MET A 283 14.71 2.67 -4.22
N VAL A 284 15.84 2.08 -4.62
CA VAL A 284 16.73 2.55 -5.68
C VAL A 284 17.01 1.42 -6.66
N LEU A 285 17.53 1.72 -7.86
CA LEU A 285 17.98 0.68 -8.78
C LEU A 285 19.21 -0.04 -8.19
N SER A 286 19.19 -1.37 -8.27
CA SER A 286 20.36 -2.17 -7.95
C SER A 286 21.40 -2.02 -9.08
N PRO A 287 22.68 -1.77 -8.75
CA PRO A 287 23.78 -1.80 -9.71
C PRO A 287 24.25 -3.23 -10.04
N GLU A 288 23.69 -4.25 -9.38
CA GLU A 288 24.07 -5.64 -9.62
C GLU A 288 23.69 -6.10 -11.04
N THR A 289 24.67 -6.67 -11.74
CA THR A 289 24.53 -7.14 -13.13
C THR A 289 24.43 -8.66 -13.25
N SER A 290 24.43 -9.38 -12.12
CA SER A 290 24.39 -10.84 -12.12
C SER A 290 23.06 -11.38 -12.67
N ALA A 291 23.10 -12.55 -13.32
CA ALA A 291 21.89 -13.22 -13.78
C ALA A 291 21.01 -13.58 -12.58
N ASN A 292 19.78 -13.05 -12.55
CA ASN A 292 18.84 -13.10 -11.43
C ASN A 292 19.16 -12.17 -10.24
N ALA A 293 20.01 -11.15 -10.44
CA ALA A 293 20.16 -10.07 -9.47
C ALA A 293 18.80 -9.46 -9.14
N HIS A 294 18.61 -9.14 -7.87
CA HIS A 294 17.39 -8.48 -7.44
C HIS A 294 17.43 -7.02 -7.92
N PRO A 295 16.44 -6.54 -8.71
CA PRO A 295 16.55 -5.28 -9.47
C PRO A 295 16.60 -4.00 -8.62
N PHE A 296 16.34 -4.09 -7.32
CA PHE A 296 16.22 -2.93 -6.45
C PHE A 296 16.99 -3.10 -5.15
N TRP A 297 17.66 -2.05 -4.70
CA TRP A 297 18.09 -1.95 -3.31
C TRP A 297 17.07 -1.16 -2.50
N TYR A 298 17.03 -1.42 -1.20
CA TYR A 298 16.13 -0.74 -0.27
C TYR A 298 16.91 -0.15 0.88
N ALA A 299 16.44 0.99 1.37
CA ALA A 299 17.03 1.64 2.52
C ALA A 299 15.96 2.25 3.42
N ARG A 300 16.23 2.26 4.72
CA ARG A 300 15.49 3.06 5.69
C ARG A 300 16.19 4.40 5.85
N VAL A 301 15.50 5.49 5.53
CA VAL A 301 15.98 6.85 5.74
C VAL A 301 15.93 7.21 7.23
N LEU A 302 17.09 7.52 7.80
CA LEU A 302 17.26 7.95 9.18
C LEU A 302 17.18 9.48 9.32
N GLY A 303 17.61 10.20 8.29
CA GLY A 303 17.52 11.66 8.24
C GLY A 303 17.68 12.22 6.84
N ILE A 304 17.08 13.38 6.60
CA ILE A 304 17.11 14.10 5.32
C ILE A 304 17.85 15.40 5.55
N PHE A 305 18.90 15.67 4.78
CA PHE A 305 19.75 16.82 5.00
C PHE A 305 20.11 17.54 3.72
N HIS A 306 20.41 18.84 3.85
CA HIS A 306 21.15 19.59 2.84
C HIS A 306 22.28 20.38 3.48
N LEU A 307 23.26 20.78 2.67
CA LEU A 307 24.39 21.58 3.08
C LEU A 307 24.95 22.40 1.92
N GLU A 308 25.80 23.37 2.27
CA GLU A 308 26.62 24.11 1.33
C GLU A 308 28.07 23.62 1.41
N VAL A 309 28.69 23.37 0.26
CA VAL A 309 30.03 22.79 0.15
C VAL A 309 30.85 23.45 -0.95
N ILE A 310 32.16 23.51 -0.78
CA ILE A 310 33.13 23.88 -1.81
C ILE A 310 34.15 22.74 -1.94
N HIS A 311 34.51 22.40 -3.19
CA HIS A 311 35.61 21.50 -3.50
C HIS A 311 36.85 22.32 -3.91
N THR A 312 37.91 22.25 -3.12
CA THR A 312 39.17 22.98 -3.35
C THR A 312 40.31 22.11 -3.88
N GLY A 313 40.01 20.90 -4.36
CA GLY A 313 40.99 19.95 -4.88
C GLY A 313 41.39 20.27 -6.32
N ALA A 314 42.51 19.70 -6.78
CA ALA A 314 43.00 19.87 -8.15
C ALA A 314 42.01 19.38 -9.21
N ASN A 315 41.21 18.36 -8.87
CA ASN A 315 40.18 17.78 -9.75
C ASN A 315 38.81 18.47 -9.59
N SER A 316 38.76 19.68 -9.02
CA SER A 316 37.50 20.38 -8.81
C SER A 316 36.87 20.81 -10.14
N ARG A 317 35.61 20.42 -10.33
CA ARG A 317 34.80 20.81 -11.49
C ARG A 317 34.32 22.27 -11.40
N SER A 318 34.27 22.83 -10.19
CA SER A 318 33.80 24.20 -9.93
C SER A 318 34.35 24.74 -8.62
N GLY A 319 34.85 25.98 -8.62
CA GLY A 319 35.26 26.70 -7.42
C GLY A 319 34.12 27.39 -6.66
N ALA A 320 32.88 27.32 -7.16
CA ALA A 320 31.73 27.96 -6.53
C ALA A 320 31.19 27.13 -5.36
N VAL A 321 30.46 27.80 -4.46
CA VAL A 321 29.64 27.13 -3.43
C VAL A 321 28.55 26.31 -4.12
N GLN A 322 28.46 25.05 -3.77
CA GLN A 322 27.46 24.10 -4.26
C GLN A 322 26.53 23.71 -3.13
N HIS A 323 25.23 23.67 -3.44
CA HIS A 323 24.21 23.18 -2.53
C HIS A 323 23.96 21.70 -2.83
N LEU A 324 24.21 20.82 -1.86
CA LEU A 324 24.02 19.38 -2.01
C LEU A 324 23.02 18.85 -0.99
N GLU A 325 22.16 17.97 -1.46
CA GLU A 325 21.12 17.28 -0.71
C GLU A 325 21.51 15.81 -0.53
N PHE A 326 21.33 15.23 0.65
CA PHE A 326 21.69 13.84 0.92
C PHE A 326 20.76 13.21 1.95
N LEU A 327 20.56 11.90 1.82
CA LEU A 327 19.83 11.08 2.77
C LEU A 327 20.84 10.27 3.59
N TRP A 328 20.66 10.26 4.90
CA TRP A 328 21.37 9.33 5.77
C TRP A 328 20.51 8.09 5.95
N VAL A 329 21.04 6.91 5.62
CA VAL A 329 20.25 5.69 5.48
C VAL A 329 20.87 4.50 6.20
N ARG A 330 20.01 3.54 6.57
CA ARG A 330 20.37 2.17 6.97
C ARG A 330 19.94 1.21 5.86
N TRP A 331 20.87 0.40 5.36
CA TRP A 331 20.62 -0.45 4.20
C TRP A 331 19.94 -1.77 4.57
N TYR A 332 19.11 -2.25 3.64
CA TYR A 332 18.59 -3.61 3.67
C TYR A 332 19.38 -4.50 2.71
N GLY A 333 19.73 -5.70 3.15
CA GLY A 333 20.30 -6.76 2.33
C GLY A 333 19.27 -7.81 1.95
N THR A 334 19.46 -8.47 0.80
CA THR A 334 18.66 -9.63 0.40
C THR A 334 18.92 -10.82 1.33
N GLU A 335 17.88 -11.57 1.67
CA GLU A 335 18.04 -12.79 2.47
C GLU A 335 18.85 -13.86 1.70
N PRO A 336 20.02 -14.30 2.20
CA PRO A 336 20.84 -15.29 1.52
C PRO A 336 20.09 -16.61 1.30
N GLY A 337 20.16 -17.13 0.07
CA GLY A 337 19.53 -18.41 -0.30
C GLY A 337 18.00 -18.39 -0.43
N TYR A 338 17.34 -17.26 -0.17
CA TYR A 338 15.89 -17.15 -0.32
C TYR A 338 15.49 -16.95 -1.78
N ARG A 339 14.67 -17.87 -2.30
CA ARG A 339 14.10 -17.75 -3.66
C ARG A 339 12.79 -16.97 -3.61
N SER A 340 12.78 -15.81 -4.27
CA SER A 340 11.60 -14.95 -4.41
C SER A 340 11.22 -14.76 -5.89
N GLY A 341 10.12 -14.05 -6.15
CA GLY A 341 9.64 -13.69 -7.48
C GLY A 341 8.43 -14.50 -7.95
N PHE A 342 7.95 -14.16 -9.15
CA PHE A 342 6.73 -14.73 -9.74
C PHE A 342 6.82 -16.24 -9.96
N LYS A 343 8.00 -16.76 -10.33
CA LYS A 343 8.21 -18.21 -10.48
C LYS A 343 8.06 -18.95 -9.15
N ALA A 344 8.66 -18.44 -8.09
CA ALA A 344 8.59 -19.03 -6.75
C ALA A 344 7.27 -18.74 -6.00
N ALA A 345 6.44 -17.84 -6.54
CA ALA A 345 5.23 -17.32 -5.89
C ALA A 345 5.49 -16.79 -4.47
N ARG A 346 6.60 -16.06 -4.29
CA ARG A 346 7.09 -15.55 -3.00
C ARG A 346 7.52 -14.09 -3.12
N LEU A 347 7.15 -13.28 -2.13
CA LEU A 347 7.59 -11.88 -2.05
C LEU A 347 9.11 -11.79 -1.83
N PRO A 348 9.78 -10.73 -2.31
CA PRO A 348 11.17 -10.47 -1.94
C PRO A 348 11.30 -10.39 -0.41
N LYS A 349 12.30 -11.09 0.14
CA LYS A 349 12.60 -11.14 1.57
C LYS A 349 13.96 -10.47 1.80
N ILE A 350 13.98 -9.52 2.73
CA ILE A 350 15.15 -8.68 3.04
C ILE A 350 15.37 -8.62 4.55
N GLY A 351 16.57 -8.23 4.99
CA GLY A 351 16.92 -7.96 6.39
C GLY A 351 17.79 -6.71 6.49
N PHE A 352 17.92 -6.13 7.67
CA PHE A 352 18.93 -5.08 7.82
C PHE A 352 20.33 -5.66 7.66
N VAL A 353 21.21 -4.92 6.99
CA VAL A 353 22.63 -5.23 7.05
C VAL A 353 23.10 -5.04 8.51
N PRO A 354 23.79 -6.03 9.11
CA PRO A 354 24.25 -5.94 10.50
C PRO A 354 25.21 -4.77 10.72
N ASP A 355 25.17 -4.12 11.89
CA ASP A 355 26.04 -2.97 12.23
C ASP A 355 27.53 -3.30 12.35
N THR A 356 27.89 -4.58 12.33
CA THR A 356 29.27 -5.07 12.22
C THR A 356 29.83 -4.86 10.81
N ASP A 357 28.96 -4.79 9.79
CA ASP A 357 29.32 -4.46 8.43
C ASP A 357 29.60 -2.96 8.32
N GLU A 358 30.71 -2.60 7.69
CA GLU A 358 31.06 -1.20 7.49
C GLU A 358 30.02 -0.48 6.63
N PHE A 359 29.33 -1.14 5.72
CA PHE A 359 28.38 -0.53 4.79
C PHE A 359 26.92 -0.59 5.26
N ALA A 360 26.65 -0.99 6.52
CA ALA A 360 25.28 -1.03 7.06
C ALA A 360 24.59 0.33 7.07
N PHE A 361 25.38 1.40 7.26
CA PHE A 361 24.94 2.79 7.24
C PHE A 361 25.72 3.57 6.19
N GLY A 362 25.02 4.40 5.43
CA GLY A 362 25.62 5.18 4.36
C GLY A 362 24.80 6.40 3.98
N PHE A 363 25.18 6.98 2.85
CA PHE A 363 24.53 8.18 2.31
C PHE A 363 24.00 7.94 0.90
N LEU A 364 22.82 8.49 0.62
CA LEU A 364 22.15 8.34 -0.66
C LEU A 364 21.81 9.71 -1.26
N ASP A 365 22.05 9.86 -2.56
CA ASP A 365 21.60 11.02 -3.32
C ASP A 365 20.07 10.90 -3.56
N PRO A 366 19.24 11.88 -3.15
CA PRO A 366 17.80 11.84 -3.40
C PRO A 366 17.41 11.66 -4.88
N SER A 367 18.29 12.01 -5.82
CA SER A 367 18.06 11.79 -7.26
C SER A 367 18.12 10.32 -7.69
N LEU A 368 18.68 9.43 -6.87
CA LEU A 368 18.73 7.99 -7.12
C LEU A 368 17.50 7.25 -6.59
N VAL A 369 16.68 7.90 -5.77
CA VAL A 369 15.48 7.29 -5.18
C VAL A 369 14.40 7.18 -6.24
N LEU A 370 14.01 5.96 -6.58
CA LEU A 370 12.92 5.73 -7.53
C LEU A 370 11.58 6.15 -6.95
N ARG A 371 11.28 5.70 -5.74
CA ARG A 371 10.06 5.97 -4.99
C ARG A 371 10.14 5.44 -3.55
N GLY A 372 9.09 5.70 -2.76
CA GLY A 372 8.90 5.04 -1.46
C GLY A 372 8.52 3.57 -1.63
N CYS A 373 8.86 2.74 -0.65
CA CYS A 373 8.49 1.32 -0.67
C CYS A 373 7.81 0.88 0.63
N HIS A 374 6.96 -0.15 0.53
CA HIS A 374 6.27 -0.69 1.67
C HIS A 374 6.92 -2.00 2.12
N ILE A 375 7.51 -1.94 3.31
CA ILE A 375 8.28 -3.03 3.91
C ILE A 375 7.50 -3.51 5.12
N LEU A 376 7.08 -4.77 5.09
CA LEU A 376 6.32 -5.41 6.17
C LEU A 376 7.22 -6.36 6.95
N PRO A 377 7.25 -6.32 8.30
CA PRO A 377 7.95 -7.33 9.08
C PRO A 377 7.53 -8.75 8.74
N ALA A 378 8.49 -9.67 8.63
CA ALA A 378 8.22 -11.09 8.58
C ALA A 378 7.92 -11.58 10.01
N PHE A 379 6.69 -11.36 10.49
CA PHE A 379 6.31 -11.63 11.88
C PHE A 379 6.71 -13.03 12.39
N ALA A 380 6.61 -14.04 11.53
CA ALA A 380 6.99 -15.42 11.85
C ALA A 380 8.50 -15.62 12.12
N ALA A 381 9.36 -14.74 11.61
CA ALA A 381 10.81 -14.79 11.86
C ALA A 381 11.20 -14.17 13.21
N GLY A 382 10.30 -13.41 13.84
CA GLY A 382 10.55 -12.79 15.14
C GLY A 382 11.48 -11.58 15.10
N ARG A 383 11.90 -11.15 16.29
CA ARG A 383 12.76 -9.97 16.52
C ARG A 383 14.15 -10.39 16.97
N THR A 384 15.12 -9.53 16.68
CA THR A 384 16.54 -9.76 16.95
C THR A 384 17.23 -8.49 17.43
N SER A 385 18.22 -8.66 18.28
CA SER A 385 19.17 -7.61 18.67
C SER A 385 20.53 -7.78 18.01
N ALA A 386 20.73 -8.83 17.19
CA ALA A 386 22.01 -9.16 16.59
C ALA A 386 22.40 -8.22 15.42
N LEU A 387 21.42 -7.56 14.79
CA LEU A 387 21.65 -6.67 13.64
C LEU A 387 22.09 -5.26 14.03
N LEU A 388 21.96 -4.90 15.32
CA LEU A 388 22.37 -3.60 15.83
C LEU A 388 22.76 -3.72 17.30
N THR A 389 24.06 -3.63 17.54
CA THR A 389 24.75 -3.82 18.81
C THR A 389 24.68 -2.54 19.65
N VAL A 390 23.49 -2.25 20.17
CA VAL A 390 23.25 -1.11 21.06
C VAL A 390 22.68 -1.61 22.39
N PRO A 391 23.18 -1.17 23.56
CA PRO A 391 22.63 -1.56 24.84
C PRO A 391 21.13 -1.21 24.91
N SER A 392 20.32 -2.15 25.38
CA SER A 392 18.86 -1.98 25.51
C SER A 392 18.52 -0.67 26.24
N GLY A 393 17.63 0.13 25.64
CA GLY A 393 17.20 1.42 26.19
C GLY A 393 18.07 2.62 25.79
N THR A 394 19.16 2.43 25.06
CA THR A 394 19.95 3.54 24.50
C THR A 394 19.23 4.14 23.29
N ILE A 395 19.18 5.47 23.22
CA ILE A 395 18.64 6.19 22.06
C ILE A 395 19.60 6.03 20.88
N THR A 396 19.14 5.37 19.82
CA THR A 396 19.85 5.25 18.54
C THR A 396 19.03 5.89 17.43
N ALA A 397 19.71 6.49 16.44
CA ALA A 397 19.09 6.99 15.23
C ALA A 397 18.63 5.86 14.28
N ALA A 398 19.15 4.64 14.45
CA ALA A 398 18.87 3.50 13.57
C ALA A 398 17.50 2.84 13.81
N ARG A 399 16.80 3.20 14.90
CA ARG A 399 15.49 2.67 15.30
C ARG A 399 14.49 3.80 15.53
N LEU A 400 13.21 3.52 15.32
CA LEU A 400 12.16 4.46 15.67
C LEU A 400 12.01 4.57 17.19
N LYS A 401 11.47 5.70 17.65
CA LYS A 401 11.28 5.95 19.09
C LYS A 401 10.38 4.87 19.70
N GLY A 402 10.91 4.14 20.69
CA GLY A 402 10.21 3.06 21.39
C GLY A 402 10.56 1.65 20.88
N GLU A 403 11.31 1.52 19.79
CA GLU A 403 11.80 0.22 19.32
C GLU A 403 13.09 -0.19 20.06
N SER A 404 13.09 -1.39 20.65
CA SER A 404 14.25 -1.96 21.35
C SER A 404 14.99 -3.02 20.54
N GLN A 405 14.34 -3.60 19.53
CA GLN A 405 14.85 -4.69 18.69
C GLN A 405 14.44 -4.47 17.24
N ASP A 406 15.25 -5.02 16.32
CA ASP A 406 14.91 -5.06 14.90
C ASP A 406 14.09 -6.32 14.61
N TRP A 407 13.37 -6.37 13.49
CA TRP A 407 12.85 -7.64 13.00
C TRP A 407 13.96 -8.38 12.27
N GLU A 408 13.98 -9.72 12.39
CA GLU A 408 15.00 -10.55 11.72
C GLU A 408 14.95 -10.34 10.20
N ASN A 409 13.73 -10.35 9.64
CA ASN A 409 13.51 -10.13 8.23
C ASN A 409 12.21 -9.35 7.97
N TYR A 410 12.09 -8.90 6.74
CA TYR A 410 10.96 -8.18 6.19
C TYR A 410 10.60 -8.72 4.80
N TYR A 411 9.34 -8.55 4.42
CA TYR A 411 8.86 -8.73 3.06
C TYR A 411 8.68 -7.38 2.38
N VAL A 412 9.09 -7.31 1.12
CA VAL A 412 8.78 -6.17 0.26
C VAL A 412 7.42 -6.39 -0.37
N ILE A 413 6.48 -5.47 -0.10
CA ILE A 413 5.11 -5.60 -0.59
C ILE A 413 5.04 -5.02 -2.00
N ILE A 414 5.12 -5.90 -3.00
CA ILE A 414 5.05 -5.54 -4.42
C ILE A 414 3.62 -5.27 -4.91
N TRP A 415 2.63 -5.47 -4.04
CA TRP A 415 1.19 -5.34 -4.34
C TRP A 415 0.56 -4.03 -3.89
N VAL A 416 1.35 -3.07 -3.37
CA VAL A 416 0.81 -1.83 -2.79
C VAL A 416 0.00 -1.00 -3.78
N ASP A 417 0.45 -0.98 -5.02
CA ASP A 417 -0.25 -0.37 -6.13
C ASP A 417 0.17 -1.03 -7.45
N ARG A 418 -0.52 -0.64 -8.52
CA ARG A 418 -0.29 -1.16 -9.87
C ARG A 418 1.10 -0.82 -10.39
N ASP A 419 1.61 0.34 -10.01
CA ASP A 419 2.93 0.79 -10.45
C ASP A 419 4.03 -0.07 -9.84
N MET A 420 3.97 -0.33 -8.53
CA MET A 420 4.91 -1.19 -7.84
C MET A 420 4.88 -2.59 -8.44
N PHE A 421 3.70 -3.18 -8.66
CA PHE A 421 3.61 -4.49 -9.33
C PHE A 421 4.31 -4.49 -10.69
N MET A 422 4.06 -3.49 -11.53
CA MET A 422 4.65 -3.39 -12.86
C MET A 422 6.16 -3.14 -12.84
N ARG A 423 6.71 -2.50 -11.80
CA ARG A 423 8.17 -2.37 -11.61
C ARG A 423 8.86 -3.72 -11.43
N TYR A 424 8.24 -4.63 -10.70
CA TYR A 424 8.78 -5.99 -10.47
C TYR A 424 8.42 -6.95 -11.59
N LEU A 425 7.39 -6.65 -12.38
CA LEU A 425 7.05 -7.43 -13.57
C LEU A 425 7.91 -7.04 -14.79
N GLY A 426 8.23 -5.76 -14.96
CA GLY A 426 9.12 -5.24 -16.01
C GLY A 426 8.47 -4.83 -17.32
N ASP A 427 7.15 -4.86 -17.41
CA ASP A 427 6.41 -4.51 -18.64
C ASP A 427 5.63 -3.18 -18.52
N GLY A 428 6.06 -2.31 -17.59
CA GLY A 428 5.47 -0.99 -17.41
C GLY A 428 5.90 -0.03 -18.51
N ILE A 429 4.96 0.52 -19.28
CA ILE A 429 5.27 1.46 -20.37
C ILE A 429 6.00 2.71 -19.84
N GLY A 430 5.56 3.23 -18.69
CA GLY A 430 6.23 4.37 -18.03
C GLY A 430 7.56 4.04 -17.35
N HIS A 431 8.02 2.79 -17.40
CA HIS A 431 9.22 2.29 -16.72
C HIS A 431 10.41 2.08 -17.66
N LEU A 432 10.49 2.86 -18.75
CA LEU A 432 11.51 2.77 -19.82
C LEU A 432 12.97 2.61 -19.33
N ILE A 433 13.30 3.07 -18.12
CA ILE A 433 14.63 2.93 -17.49
C ILE A 433 14.99 1.44 -17.26
N HIS A 434 14.02 0.57 -16.95
CA HIS A 434 14.26 -0.86 -16.69
C HIS A 434 14.70 -1.67 -17.92
N ARG A 435 14.36 -1.24 -19.14
CA ARG A 435 14.79 -1.93 -20.36
C ARG A 435 16.28 -1.78 -20.65
N ASN A 436 16.89 -0.68 -20.21
CA ASN A 436 18.32 -0.40 -20.48
C ASN A 436 19.28 -1.11 -19.51
N SER A 437 18.81 -1.58 -18.34
CA SER A 437 19.64 -2.31 -17.37
C SER A 437 19.71 -3.82 -17.62
N GLY A 438 19.17 -4.31 -18.74
CA GLY A 438 19.23 -5.72 -19.13
C GLY A 438 18.34 -6.66 -18.29
N TRP A 439 17.57 -6.12 -17.36
CA TRP A 439 16.65 -6.92 -16.54
C TRP A 439 15.37 -7.21 -17.33
N GLN A 440 15.22 -8.46 -17.78
CA GLN A 440 13.98 -9.00 -18.34
C GLN A 440 13.20 -9.64 -17.19
N GLY A 441 12.21 -8.92 -16.67
CA GLY A 441 11.23 -9.52 -15.76
C GLY A 441 10.49 -10.63 -16.50
N ASN A 442 10.63 -11.87 -16.02
CA ASN A 442 10.20 -13.12 -16.66
C ASN A 442 10.80 -13.36 -18.06
N ASP A 443 11.92 -14.10 -18.12
CA ASP A 443 12.22 -14.92 -19.29
C ASP A 443 11.27 -16.13 -19.27
N ASP A 444 10.13 -15.98 -19.94
CA ASP A 444 9.07 -17.00 -20.07
C ASP A 444 9.37 -18.04 -21.16
N SER A 445 10.63 -18.19 -21.60
CA SER A 445 10.97 -19.16 -22.66
C SER A 445 10.71 -20.63 -22.27
N ASP A 446 10.61 -20.95 -20.97
CA ASP A 446 10.64 -22.35 -20.48
C ASP A 446 9.39 -22.79 -19.70
N VAL A 447 8.21 -22.16 -19.90
CA VAL A 447 6.95 -22.64 -19.27
C VAL A 447 6.26 -23.76 -20.08
N ASN A 448 6.85 -24.17 -21.22
CA ASN A 448 6.36 -25.26 -22.05
C ASN A 448 6.79 -26.67 -21.60
N ASP A 449 7.66 -26.81 -20.58
CA ASP A 449 8.12 -28.12 -20.08
C ASP A 449 7.36 -28.58 -18.82
N LEU A 450 6.04 -28.68 -18.91
CA LEU A 450 5.27 -29.57 -18.05
C LEU A 450 4.77 -30.74 -18.92
N PRO A 451 5.07 -32.00 -18.57
CA PRO A 451 4.65 -33.13 -19.38
C PRO A 451 3.12 -33.19 -19.41
N SER A 452 2.55 -33.00 -20.60
CA SER A 452 1.15 -33.27 -20.90
C SER A 452 0.95 -34.79 -20.88
N ASP A 453 0.56 -35.34 -19.74
CA ASP A 453 0.02 -36.70 -19.69
C ASP A 453 -1.50 -36.62 -19.82
N ASP A 454 -1.95 -36.36 -21.05
CA ASP A 454 -3.34 -36.56 -21.45
C ASP A 454 -3.31 -37.48 -22.68
N THR A 455 -3.22 -38.78 -22.40
CA THR A 455 -3.50 -39.82 -23.38
C THR A 455 -4.98 -40.17 -23.25
N ASP A 456 -5.84 -39.67 -24.14
CA ASP A 456 -7.16 -40.27 -24.37
C ASP A 456 -7.29 -40.70 -25.85
N PRO A 457 -7.37 -42.01 -26.13
CA PRO A 457 -7.46 -42.54 -27.48
C PRO A 457 -8.93 -42.80 -27.86
N SER A 458 -9.61 -41.83 -28.46
CA SER A 458 -10.63 -42.15 -29.46
C SER A 458 -11.13 -40.89 -30.16
N THR A 459 -10.97 -40.84 -31.48
CA THR A 459 -12.07 -40.68 -32.44
C THR A 459 -11.45 -40.47 -33.82
N ALA A 460 -11.45 -41.57 -34.58
CA ALA A 460 -11.15 -41.56 -35.99
C ALA A 460 -12.36 -40.99 -36.75
N GLY A 461 -12.07 -40.14 -37.73
CA GLY A 461 -12.85 -40.00 -38.96
C GLY A 461 -14.02 -39.02 -38.91
N ASN A 462 -13.80 -37.81 -39.41
CA ASN A 462 -14.46 -37.43 -40.66
C ASN A 462 -13.78 -36.24 -41.34
N GLN A 463 -13.49 -36.43 -42.62
CA GLN A 463 -12.90 -35.48 -43.54
C GLN A 463 -14.06 -34.86 -44.34
N MET A 464 -14.17 -33.53 -44.39
CA MET A 464 -15.01 -32.86 -45.38
C MET A 464 -14.32 -31.58 -45.88
N ILE A 465 -13.98 -31.62 -47.17
CA ILE A 465 -13.59 -30.53 -48.07
C ILE A 465 -14.92 -29.77 -48.38
N VAL A 466 -15.04 -28.45 -48.62
CA VAL A 466 -14.49 -27.62 -49.71
C VAL A 466 -14.82 -26.11 -49.50
N ASP A 467 -13.99 -25.27 -50.14
CA ASP A 467 -14.18 -23.94 -50.79
C ASP A 467 -14.53 -22.63 -50.04
N GLU A 468 -13.60 -21.68 -50.18
CA GLU A 468 -13.80 -20.23 -50.38
C GLU A 468 -13.91 -19.93 -51.91
N PRO A 469 -14.14 -18.70 -52.47
CA PRO A 469 -14.27 -17.33 -51.88
C PRO A 469 -15.43 -16.48 -52.49
N VAL A 470 -15.54 -15.18 -52.14
CA VAL A 470 -15.52 -14.00 -53.06
C VAL A 470 -16.13 -12.74 -52.41
N ASP A 471 -15.41 -11.62 -52.59
CA ASP A 471 -15.68 -10.22 -52.25
C ASP A 471 -16.97 -9.61 -52.82
N GLU A 472 -17.54 -8.61 -52.11
CA GLU A 472 -18.08 -7.38 -52.72
C GLU A 472 -18.34 -6.28 -51.66
N GLU A 473 -17.55 -5.20 -51.71
CA GLU A 473 -17.86 -3.84 -51.22
C GLU A 473 -18.65 -3.10 -52.34
N PRO A 474 -19.57 -2.12 -52.09
CA PRO A 474 -19.16 -0.82 -51.53
C PRO A 474 -20.22 0.07 -50.81
N THR A 475 -19.71 0.98 -49.96
CA THR A 475 -20.14 2.40 -49.76
C THR A 475 -21.58 2.75 -49.30
N SER A 476 -21.70 3.48 -48.18
CA SER A 476 -22.13 4.89 -48.12
C SER A 476 -22.41 5.36 -46.68
N ASN A 477 -22.14 6.65 -46.46
CA ASN A 477 -22.10 7.39 -45.19
C ASN A 477 -23.45 7.50 -44.42
N PRO A 478 -23.42 7.92 -43.14
CA PRO A 478 -24.46 7.67 -42.13
C PRO A 478 -25.50 8.79 -42.04
N PRO A 479 -26.64 8.57 -41.34
CA PRO A 479 -27.40 9.66 -40.76
C PRO A 479 -27.17 9.75 -39.24
N ASP A 480 -26.74 10.94 -38.86
CA ASP A 480 -26.95 11.60 -37.58
C ASP A 480 -28.44 11.61 -37.19
N MET A 481 -28.77 11.34 -35.94
CA MET A 481 -30.09 11.64 -35.33
C MET A 481 -29.93 11.89 -33.84
N THR A 482 -29.90 13.17 -33.50
CA THR A 482 -30.07 13.74 -32.17
C THR A 482 -31.51 13.68 -31.66
N LEU A 483 -31.65 13.49 -30.33
CA LEU A 483 -32.70 13.98 -29.41
C LEU A 483 -34.19 13.67 -29.70
N ALA A 484 -34.85 12.92 -28.81
CA ALA A 484 -36.05 13.41 -28.10
C ALA A 484 -36.58 12.40 -27.06
N SER A 485 -36.88 12.91 -25.88
CA SER A 485 -37.72 12.32 -24.86
C SER A 485 -39.14 12.07 -25.37
N ARG A 486 -39.77 10.95 -24.99
CA ARG A 486 -41.23 10.88 -24.77
C ARG A 486 -41.63 9.71 -23.89
N ASP A 487 -42.50 10.03 -22.93
CA ASP A 487 -43.15 9.16 -21.97
C ASP A 487 -44.06 8.08 -22.57
N GLY A 488 -44.14 6.96 -21.84
CA GLY A 488 -45.37 6.21 -21.55
C GLY A 488 -45.92 5.27 -22.62
N GLU A 489 -45.83 3.96 -22.38
CA GLU A 489 -47.04 3.14 -22.19
C GLU A 489 -46.70 1.78 -21.57
N GLU A 490 -47.62 1.37 -20.70
CA GLU A 490 -47.60 0.15 -19.90
C GLU A 490 -47.74 -1.09 -20.80
N HIS A 491 -46.87 -2.08 -20.59
CA HIS A 491 -47.27 -3.46 -20.86
C HIS A 491 -46.81 -4.35 -19.71
N SER A 492 -47.81 -4.86 -19.01
CA SER A 492 -47.74 -5.98 -18.09
C SER A 492 -47.27 -7.22 -18.85
N ASP A 493 -46.14 -7.78 -18.44
CA ASP A 493 -45.89 -9.22 -18.53
C ASP A 493 -45.27 -9.68 -17.21
N SER A 494 -46.04 -10.55 -16.55
CA SER A 494 -45.71 -11.24 -15.33
C SER A 494 -44.82 -12.44 -15.66
N GLU A 495 -43.53 -12.32 -15.37
CA GLU A 495 -42.62 -13.45 -15.26
C GLU A 495 -42.16 -13.54 -13.80
N GLU A 496 -42.54 -14.63 -13.14
CA GLU A 496 -42.16 -14.96 -11.77
C GLU A 496 -40.68 -15.36 -11.74
N GLU A 497 -39.80 -14.41 -11.44
CA GLU A 497 -38.42 -14.69 -11.06
C GLU A 497 -38.38 -15.08 -9.57
N GLU A 498 -37.96 -16.31 -9.27
CA GLU A 498 -37.66 -16.78 -7.92
C GLU A 498 -36.42 -16.04 -7.39
N GLU A 499 -36.62 -14.96 -6.63
CA GLU A 499 -35.53 -14.29 -5.91
C GLU A 499 -35.03 -15.17 -4.75
N GLU A 500 -33.77 -15.63 -4.87
CA GLU A 500 -33.00 -16.14 -3.73
C GLU A 500 -32.59 -14.95 -2.84
N ASP A 501 -33.42 -14.67 -1.83
CA ASP A 501 -33.11 -13.76 -0.71
C ASP A 501 -31.91 -14.31 0.11
N ASP A 502 -30.69 -13.89 -0.26
CA ASP A 502 -29.52 -13.97 0.60
C ASP A 502 -29.49 -12.74 1.52
N GLU A 503 -30.25 -12.84 2.63
CA GLU A 503 -30.09 -11.98 3.80
C GLU A 503 -28.64 -12.09 4.30
N MET A 504 -27.80 -11.08 3.99
CA MET A 504 -26.50 -10.88 4.62
C MET A 504 -26.72 -10.43 6.07
N ASP A 505 -26.49 -11.35 7.00
CA ASP A 505 -26.39 -11.12 8.44
C ASP A 505 -25.01 -10.51 8.73
N ASP A 506 -24.95 -9.17 8.78
CA ASP A 506 -23.80 -8.40 9.24
C ASP A 506 -23.67 -8.56 10.77
N SER A 507 -22.97 -9.62 11.20
CA SER A 507 -22.48 -9.73 12.57
C SER A 507 -21.15 -8.97 12.69
N ASP A 508 -21.24 -7.65 12.84
CA ASP A 508 -20.14 -6.84 13.37
C ASP A 508 -20.06 -7.09 14.89
N GLY A 509 -19.04 -7.84 15.32
CA GLY A 509 -18.64 -7.93 16.71
C GLY A 509 -17.74 -6.74 17.06
N ASP A 510 -18.34 -5.66 17.54
CA ASP A 510 -17.64 -4.65 18.34
C ASP A 510 -17.94 -4.94 19.81
N ASP A 511 -16.91 -5.47 20.46
CA ASP A 511 -16.73 -5.59 21.90
C ASP A 511 -16.45 -4.19 22.47
N ASP A 512 -17.45 -3.58 23.10
CA ASP A 512 -17.29 -2.39 23.94
C ASP A 512 -17.82 -2.73 25.33
N GLY A 513 -16.89 -3.03 26.23
CA GLY A 513 -17.16 -3.31 27.64
C GLY A 513 -17.60 -2.04 28.36
N GLY A 514 -18.88 -2.00 28.73
CA GLY A 514 -19.41 -1.08 29.72
C GLY A 514 -19.18 -1.62 31.13
N GLU A 515 -18.54 -0.78 31.95
CA GLU A 515 -18.50 -0.84 33.41
C GLU A 515 -19.91 -1.04 34.01
N GLU A 516 -20.02 -1.84 35.08
CA GLU A 516 -20.83 -1.49 36.27
C GLU A 516 -20.63 -2.52 37.40
N GLY A 517 -20.28 -2.00 38.58
CA GLY A 517 -20.84 -2.42 39.88
C GLY A 517 -20.27 -3.67 40.56
N GLU A 518 -19.27 -3.47 41.44
CA GLU A 518 -19.15 -4.30 42.65
C GLU A 518 -19.56 -3.46 43.86
N GLU A 519 -20.49 -4.02 44.63
CA GLU A 519 -21.07 -3.49 45.86
C GLU A 519 -20.04 -3.55 46.99
N GLU A 520 -19.80 -2.44 47.68
CA GLU A 520 -19.03 -2.40 48.94
C GLU A 520 -20.02 -2.46 50.13
N ASP A 521 -19.74 -3.41 51.03
CA ASP A 521 -20.44 -3.61 52.30
C ASP A 521 -20.12 -2.50 53.32
N ASP A 522 -21.16 -1.98 53.98
CA ASP A 522 -21.10 -1.13 55.16
C ASP A 522 -20.70 -1.94 56.41
N GLU A 523 -19.59 -1.61 57.08
CA GLU A 523 -19.43 -1.77 58.54
C GLU A 523 -18.48 -0.68 59.12
N ASP A 524 -19.12 0.30 59.77
CA ASP A 524 -18.82 0.89 61.08
C ASP A 524 -17.44 1.48 61.50
N GLU A 525 -17.60 2.64 62.17
CA GLU A 525 -16.86 3.20 63.31
C GLU A 525 -15.71 4.23 63.13
N GLU A 526 -16.06 5.44 63.63
CA GLU A 526 -15.26 6.40 64.41
C GLU A 526 -13.92 6.96 63.86
N ARG A 527 -13.93 8.27 63.54
CA ARG A 527 -13.34 9.32 64.40
C ARG A 527 -13.43 10.69 63.74
N GLY A 528 -13.95 11.65 64.49
CA GLY A 528 -13.99 13.06 64.12
C GLY A 528 -12.79 13.88 64.62
N GLU A 529 -12.93 15.17 64.31
CA GLU A 529 -12.28 16.37 64.88
C GLU A 529 -11.13 17.05 64.11
N GLY A 530 -11.32 18.35 63.91
CA GLY A 530 -10.30 19.41 63.75
C GLY A 530 -10.19 19.97 62.31
N ASP A 531 -11.00 20.93 61.88
CA ASP A 531 -10.95 22.38 62.18
C ASP A 531 -9.69 23.08 61.63
N ASP A 532 -9.84 23.91 60.60
CA ASP A 532 -9.63 25.37 60.72
C ASP A 532 -10.15 26.12 59.48
N SER A 533 -11.13 26.99 59.74
CA SER A 533 -11.80 27.94 58.85
C SER A 533 -10.91 29.11 58.40
N CYS A 534 -11.21 29.76 57.26
CA CYS A 534 -11.68 31.17 57.25
C CYS A 534 -11.96 31.73 55.83
N ASP A 535 -13.16 32.32 55.73
CA ASP A 535 -13.54 33.61 55.13
C ASP A 535 -13.62 33.80 53.60
N ASP A 536 -14.88 33.80 53.16
CA ASP A 536 -15.62 34.96 52.63
C ASP A 536 -15.25 35.59 51.27
N GLU A 537 -16.28 35.49 50.41
CA GLU A 537 -16.96 36.60 49.74
C GLU A 537 -16.56 37.01 48.30
N ASP A 538 -17.65 37.14 47.54
CA ASP A 538 -17.92 38.16 46.52
C ASP A 538 -17.50 37.93 45.06
N ASP A 539 -18.53 37.49 44.32
CA ASP A 539 -19.33 38.36 43.44
C ASP A 539 -19.14 38.34 41.91
N LEU A 540 -20.34 38.30 41.31
CA LEU A 540 -20.81 39.00 40.12
C LEU A 540 -20.38 38.48 38.74
N PHE A 541 -21.27 37.62 38.24
CA PHE A 541 -21.95 37.75 36.94
C PHE A 541 -21.80 39.12 36.26
N ASP A 542 -21.41 39.10 34.98
CA ASP A 542 -21.98 40.01 34.00
C ASP A 542 -22.47 39.20 32.79
N ASP A 543 -23.79 39.20 32.69
CA ASP A 543 -24.63 38.79 31.59
C ASP A 543 -24.77 39.99 30.66
N GLU A 544 -24.31 39.92 29.41
CA GLU A 544 -24.88 40.75 28.34
C GLU A 544 -24.94 39.96 27.04
N GLY A 545 -26.18 39.57 26.71
CA GLY A 545 -26.59 39.18 25.37
C GLY A 545 -27.07 40.35 24.52
N PHE A 546 -27.08 40.08 23.21
CA PHE A 546 -27.96 40.63 22.18
C PHE A 546 -27.77 42.07 21.67
N LEU A 547 -27.43 42.21 20.38
CA LEU A 547 -28.39 42.60 19.32
C LEU A 547 -27.73 42.72 17.92
N ASP A 548 -28.46 42.16 16.94
CA ASP A 548 -28.60 42.53 15.52
C ASP A 548 -27.52 43.36 14.80
N ILE A 549 -26.87 42.75 13.80
CA ILE A 549 -27.05 42.96 12.33
C ILE A 549 -26.30 41.86 11.56
#